data_AF-A0A552QZK9-F1
#
_entry.id   AF-A0A552QZK9-F1
#
_cell.length_a   1.000
_cell.length_b   1.000
_cell.length_c   1.000
_cell.angle_alpha   90.00
_cell.angle_beta   90.00
_cell.angle_gamma   90.00
#
_symmetry.space_group_name_H-M   'P 1'
#
loop_
_entity.id
_entity.type
_entity.pdbx_description
1 polymer ?
#
loop_
_entity_poly.entity_id
_entity_poly.type
_entity_poly.pdbx_seq_one_letter_code
_entity_poly.pdbx_strand_id
1 'polypeptide(L)'
;MSSTTRITVTLPSDQVAELRKLTDNVSGYVAEAVARQIRHQLLGDDLRRHEEEHGPFSDEELVEARAKIFGSAGTSTGADAA
;
A
#
# COMPACT_ATOMS: atom_id res chain seq x y z
N MET A 1 -12.55 -20.01 10.13
CA MET A 1 -11.51 -19.75 11.15
C MET A 1 -10.23 -19.44 10.41
N SER A 2 -9.78 -18.19 10.39
CA SER A 2 -8.48 -17.82 9.80
C SER A 2 -7.38 -18.47 10.64
N SER A 3 -6.68 -19.46 10.09
CA SER A 3 -5.57 -20.13 10.77
C SER A 3 -4.38 -19.17 10.85
N THR A 4 -4.06 -18.69 12.05
CA THR A 4 -2.85 -17.88 12.28
C THR A 4 -1.69 -18.78 12.65
N THR A 5 -0.57 -18.66 11.94
CA THR A 5 0.66 -19.40 12.25
C THR A 5 1.63 -18.51 13.01
N ARG A 6 2.10 -18.96 14.18
CA ARG A 6 3.13 -18.22 14.93
C ARG A 6 4.48 -18.43 14.27
N ILE A 7 5.17 -17.33 14.00
CA ILE A 7 6.55 -17.31 13.50
C ILE A 7 7.42 -16.48 14.44
N THR A 8 8.71 -16.80 14.50
CA THR A 8 9.71 -15.98 15.19
C THR A 8 10.51 -15.20 14.16
N VAL A 9 10.57 -13.88 14.31
CA VAL A 9 11.32 -12.99 13.44
C VAL A 9 12.33 -12.18 14.25
N THR A 10 13.53 -11.99 13.69
CA THR A 10 14.56 -11.14 14.28
C THR A 10 14.49 -9.78 13.63
N LEU A 11 14.41 -8.73 14.45
CA LEU A 11 14.41 -7.34 14.02
C LEU A 11 15.50 -6.56 14.77
N PRO A 12 16.05 -5.49 14.19
CA PRO A 12 16.92 -4.55 14.89
C PRO A 12 16.23 -4.00 16.15
N SER A 13 16.99 -3.86 17.25
CA SER A 13 16.43 -3.50 18.56
C SER A 13 15.84 -2.08 18.59
N ASP A 14 16.43 -1.15 17.85
CA ASP A 14 15.92 0.19 17.60
C ASP A 14 14.55 0.16 16.89
N GLN A 15 14.40 -0.68 15.86
CA GLN A 15 13.13 -0.85 15.17
C GLN A 15 12.05 -1.47 16.07
N VAL A 16 12.42 -2.42 16.93
CA VAL A 16 11.49 -2.99 17.92
C VAL A 16 11.05 -1.93 18.94
N ALA A 17 11.96 -1.07 19.37
CA ALA A 17 11.63 0.02 20.29
C ALA A 17 10.65 1.02 19.65
N GLU A 18 10.87 1.43 18.41
CA GLU A 18 9.94 2.30 17.68
C GLU A 18 8.60 1.62 17.41
N LEU A 19 8.61 0.35 17.01
CA LEU A 19 7.38 -0.40 16.73
C LEU A 19 6.48 -0.52 17.97
N ARG A 20 7.08 -0.69 19.15
CA ARG A 20 6.37 -0.71 20.43
C ARG A 20 5.80 0.65 20.84
N LYS A 21 6.35 1.76 20.36
CA LYS A 21 5.74 3.10 20.56
C LYS A 21 4.49 3.29 19.70
N LEU A 22 4.46 2.65 18.53
CA LEU A 22 3.35 2.75 17.58
C LEU A 22 2.17 1.85 17.95
N THR A 23 2.45 0.65 18.45
CA THR A 23 1.40 -0.32 18.79
C THR A 23 1.86 -1.37 19.80
N ASP A 24 0.93 -1.80 20.64
CA ASP A 24 1.11 -2.97 21.52
C ASP A 24 0.81 -4.30 20.80
N ASN A 25 0.10 -4.26 19.66
CA ASN A 25 -0.24 -5.43 18.86
C ASN A 25 0.62 -5.53 17.59
N VAL A 26 1.86 -5.98 17.78
CA VAL A 26 2.82 -6.17 16.69
C VAL A 26 2.31 -7.16 15.64
N SER A 27 1.69 -8.27 16.06
CA SER A 27 1.17 -9.28 15.12
C SER A 27 0.07 -8.73 14.21
N GLY A 28 -0.83 -7.90 14.74
CA GLY A 28 -1.89 -7.28 13.94
C GLY A 28 -1.32 -6.28 12.94
N TYR A 29 -0.40 -5.42 13.39
CA TYR A 29 0.28 -4.45 12.54
C TYR A 29 1.03 -5.13 11.38
N VAL A 30 1.80 -6.19 11.69
CA VAL A 30 2.51 -6.95 10.67
C VAL A 30 1.53 -7.63 9.71
N ALA A 31 0.44 -8.21 10.20
CA ALA A 31 -0.56 -8.85 9.34
C ALA A 31 -1.18 -7.85 8.34
N GLU A 32 -1.53 -6.65 8.78
CA GLU A 32 -2.07 -5.61 7.89
C GLU A 32 -1.03 -5.10 6.89
N ALA A 33 0.20 -4.85 7.35
CA ALA A 33 1.31 -4.42 6.50
C ALA A 33 1.63 -5.47 5.42
N VAL A 34 1.69 -6.75 5.80
CA VAL A 34 1.91 -7.87 4.87
C VAL A 34 0.74 -8.02 3.91
N ALA A 35 -0.50 -7.95 4.37
CA ALA A 35 -1.67 -8.03 3.50
C ALA A 35 -1.68 -6.88 2.48
N ARG A 36 -1.32 -5.66 2.90
CA ARG A 36 -1.17 -4.52 1.99
C ARG A 36 -0.07 -4.76 0.97
N GLN A 37 1.08 -5.27 1.41
CA GLN A 37 2.21 -5.55 0.53
C GLN A 37 1.88 -6.61 -0.53
N ILE A 38 1.23 -7.72 -0.13
CA ILE A 38 0.80 -8.78 -1.05
C ILE A 38 -0.17 -8.22 -2.09
N ARG A 39 -1.17 -7.42 -1.68
CA ARG A 39 -2.11 -6.80 -2.63
C ARG A 39 -1.40 -5.95 -3.66
N HIS A 40 -0.42 -5.14 -3.25
CA HIS A 40 0.35 -4.32 -4.18
C HIS A 40 1.23 -5.15 -5.13
N GLN A 41 1.84 -6.23 -4.63
CA GLN A 41 2.65 -7.13 -5.46
C GLN A 41 1.80 -7.82 -6.52
N LEU A 42 0.66 -8.40 -6.14
CA LEU A 42 -0.25 -9.06 -7.08
C LEU A 42 -0.77 -8.07 -8.12
N LEU A 43 -1.13 -6.85 -7.71
CA LEU A 43 -1.55 -5.82 -8.65
C LEU A 43 -0.43 -5.44 -9.62
N GLY A 44 0.81 -5.30 -9.14
CA GLY A 44 1.97 -5.02 -9.98
C GLY A 44 2.26 -6.15 -10.97
N ASP A 45 2.12 -7.40 -10.53
CA ASP A 45 2.30 -8.57 -11.38
C ASP A 45 1.24 -8.65 -12.49
N ASP A 46 -0.02 -8.35 -12.16
CA ASP A 46 -1.12 -8.31 -13.13
C ASP A 46 -0.93 -7.17 -14.15
N LEU A 47 -0.49 -5.98 -13.70
CA LEU A 47 -0.17 -4.87 -14.59
C LEU A 47 1.00 -5.21 -15.53
N ARG A 48 2.05 -5.84 -15.01
CA ARG A 48 3.17 -6.29 -15.85
C ARG A 48 2.74 -7.31 -16.89
N ARG A 49 1.89 -8.28 -16.51
CA ARG A 49 1.35 -9.26 -17.48
C ARG A 49 0.56 -8.55 -18.58
N HIS A 50 -0.24 -7.55 -18.23
CA HIS A 50 -0.96 -6.75 -19.22
C HIS A 50 0.00 -6.03 -20.18
N GLU A 51 1.08 -5.44 -19.69
CA GLU A 51 2.07 -4.77 -20.55
C GLU A 51 2.81 -5.76 -21.47
N GLU A 52 3.04 -6.99 -21.03
CA GLU A 52 3.62 -8.05 -21.86
C GLU A 52 2.69 -8.47 -23.01
N GLU A 53 1.37 -8.49 -22.76
CA GLU A 53 0.35 -8.90 -23.74
C GLU A 53 -0.06 -7.76 -24.69
N HIS A 54 -0.10 -6.52 -24.20
CA HIS A 54 -0.67 -5.37 -24.92
C HIS A 54 0.34 -4.25 -25.25
N GLY A 55 1.56 -4.34 -24.72
CA GLY A 55 2.55 -3.27 -24.79
C GLY A 55 2.47 -2.32 -23.58
N PRO A 56 3.46 -1.43 -23.42
CA PRO A 56 3.54 -0.53 -22.28
C PRO A 56 2.36 0.43 -22.24
N PHE A 57 1.93 0.82 -21.02
CA PHE A 57 0.92 1.86 -20.87
C PHE A 57 1.43 3.20 -21.42
N SER A 58 0.59 3.90 -22.18
CA SER A 58 0.89 5.25 -22.66
C SER A 58 0.75 6.28 -21.54
N ASP A 59 1.45 7.41 -21.69
CA ASP A 59 1.37 8.52 -20.74
C ASP A 59 -0.08 9.05 -20.60
N GLU A 60 -0.84 9.05 -21.70
CA GLU A 60 -2.24 9.47 -21.74
C GLU A 60 -3.12 8.56 -20.86
N GLU A 61 -2.97 7.24 -21.00
CA GLU A 61 -3.70 6.25 -20.19
C GLU A 61 -3.34 6.36 -18.71
N LEU A 62 -2.07 6.60 -18.37
CA LEU A 62 -1.62 6.78 -16.99
C LEU A 62 -2.18 8.06 -16.36
N VAL A 63 -2.25 9.15 -17.12
CA VAL A 63 -2.85 10.41 -16.65
C VAL A 63 -4.36 10.22 -16.41
N GLU A 64 -5.06 9.57 -17.32
CA GLU A 64 -6.49 9.28 -17.17
C GLU A 64 -6.73 8.38 -15.94
N ALA A 65 -5.92 7.33 -15.75
CA ALA A 65 -6.02 6.43 -14.61
C ALA A 65 -5.78 7.17 -13.28
N ARG A 66 -4.76 8.04 -13.20
CA ARG A 66 -4.49 8.85 -12.01
C ARG A 66 -5.66 9.78 -11.67
N ALA A 67 -6.24 10.44 -12.67
CA ALA A 67 -7.40 11.30 -12.48
C ALA A 67 -8.63 10.53 -11.98
N LYS A 68 -8.83 9.28 -12.42
CA LYS A 68 -9.91 8.41 -11.91
C LYS A 68 -9.67 7.94 -10.48
N ILE A 69 -8.44 7.57 -10.13
CA ILE A 69 -8.09 6.99 -8.83
C ILE A 69 -8.02 8.04 -7.72
N PHE A 70 -7.38 9.17 -7.98
CA PHE A 70 -7.15 10.22 -6.99
C PHE A 70 -8.15 11.39 -7.11
N GLY A 71 -9.08 11.31 -8.07
CA GLY A 71 -9.84 12.47 -8.54
C GLY A 71 -8.98 13.39 -9.40
N SER A 72 -9.61 14.26 -10.20
CA SER A 72 -8.88 15.45 -10.66
C SER A 72 -8.45 16.18 -9.39
N ALA A 73 -7.20 16.62 -9.27
CA ALA A 73 -6.77 17.50 -8.18
C ALA A 73 -7.53 18.84 -8.26
N GLY A 74 -8.80 18.81 -7.88
CA GLY A 74 -9.70 19.94 -7.77
C GLY A 74 -9.51 20.52 -6.40
N THR A 75 -8.65 21.53 -6.30
CA THR A 75 -8.86 22.73 -5.48
C THR A 75 -9.84 22.59 -4.31
N SER A 76 -9.43 21.92 -3.24
CA SER A 76 -10.02 22.15 -1.92
C SER A 76 -9.25 23.30 -1.27
N THR A 77 -9.58 24.53 -1.69
CA THR A 77 -9.29 25.74 -0.91
C THR A 77 -10.14 25.67 0.35
N GLY A 78 -9.62 25.01 1.39
CA GLY A 78 -10.11 25.13 2.76
C GLY A 78 -9.54 26.40 3.38
N ALA A 79 -10.03 27.54 2.91
CA ALA A 79 -9.95 28.78 3.66
C ALA A 79 -11.01 28.71 4.77
N ASP A 80 -10.65 28.14 5.92
CA ASP A 80 -11.39 28.37 7.15
C ASP A 80 -10.61 29.39 7.98
N ALA A 81 -11.03 30.64 7.80
CA ALA A 81 -10.87 31.71 8.76
C ALA A 81 -12.12 31.74 9.65
N ALA A 82 -11.93 31.60 10.96
CA ALA A 82 -12.79 32.16 12.01
C ALA A 82 -11.99 32.22 13.32
#